data_AF-A0A6L8VLH1-F1
#
_entry.id   AF-A0A6L8VLH1-F1
#
_cell.length_a   1.000
_cell.length_b   1.000
_cell.length_c   1.000
_cell.angle_alpha   90.00
_cell.angle_beta   90.00
_cell.angle_gamma   90.00
#
_symmetry.space_group_name_H-M   'P 1'
#
loop_
_entity.id
_entity.type
_entity.pdbx_description
1 polymer ?
#
loop_
_entity_poly.entity_id
_entity_poly.type
_entity_poly.pdbx_seq_one_letter_code
_entity_poly.pdbx_strand_id
1 'polypeptide(L)'
;MYRSGVLVGIPRAERFAIHKLIVAERRHGGPDQAKARKDRAQAAFLISILAKDRPDDLAEAFEDALSRGPRLRERLEATLARMPESAEGLRGLM
;
A
#
# COMPACT_ATOMS: atom_id res chain seq x y z
N MET A 1 28.96 25.58 1.61
CA MET A 1 28.10 25.07 2.70
C MET A 1 27.50 23.74 2.26
N TYR A 2 28.22 22.64 2.45
CA TYR A 2 27.74 21.29 2.14
C TYR A 2 27.94 20.40 3.39
N ARG A 3 27.00 19.47 3.61
CA ARG A 3 27.10 18.27 4.49
C ARG A 3 26.54 18.33 5.92
N SER A 4 25.27 18.72 6.10
CA SER A 4 24.48 18.13 7.20
C SER A 4 23.61 17.01 6.62
N GLY A 5 24.11 15.77 6.63
CA GLY A 5 23.29 14.59 6.35
C GLY A 5 22.50 14.20 7.61
N VAL A 6 21.27 13.73 7.44
CA VAL A 6 20.45 13.16 8.54
C VAL A 6 20.23 11.68 8.24
N LEU A 7 20.48 10.82 9.23
CA LEU A 7 20.15 9.40 9.13
C LEU A 7 18.61 9.26 9.17
N VAL A 8 18.04 8.63 8.16
CA VAL A 8 16.59 8.37 8.09
C VAL A 8 16.35 6.87 7.89
N GLY A 9 15.55 6.28 8.78
CA GLY A 9 15.06 4.93 8.61
C GLY A 9 13.93 4.91 7.57
N ILE A 10 14.13 4.19 6.47
CA ILE A 10 13.12 4.05 5.40
C ILE A 10 12.31 2.78 5.66
N PRO A 11 10.97 2.86 5.71
CA PRO A 11 10.15 1.66 5.85
C PRO A 11 10.32 0.76 4.63
N ARG A 12 10.17 -0.55 4.86
CA ARG A 12 10.12 -1.53 3.78
C ARG A 12 8.97 -1.20 2.81
N ALA A 13 9.29 -1.12 1.53
CA ALA A 13 8.40 -0.56 0.52
C ALA A 13 7.12 -1.39 0.36
N GLU A 14 7.22 -2.72 0.42
CA GLU A 14 6.12 -3.66 0.36
C GLU A 14 5.13 -3.46 1.51
N ARG A 15 5.64 -3.35 2.75
CA ARG A 15 4.80 -3.10 3.93
C ARG A 15 4.18 -1.72 3.90
N PHE A 16 4.92 -0.72 3.40
CA PHE A 16 4.39 0.62 3.26
C PHE A 16 3.27 0.69 2.22
N ALA A 17 3.40 0.00 1.08
CA ALA A 17 2.37 -0.08 0.06
C ALA A 17 1.07 -0.67 0.62
N ILE A 18 1.14 -1.83 1.30
CA ILE A 18 -0.03 -2.47 1.91
C ILE A 18 -0.63 -1.59 3.03
N HIS A 19 0.21 -0.96 3.85
CA HIS A 19 -0.23 -0.01 4.86
C HIS A 19 -1.01 1.17 4.26
N LYS A 20 -0.57 1.68 3.10
CA LYS A 20 -1.24 2.79 2.42
C LYS A 20 -2.62 2.43 1.89
N LEU A 21 -2.85 1.19 1.49
CA LEU A 21 -4.21 0.71 1.17
C LEU A 21 -5.12 0.82 2.40
N ILE A 22 -4.67 0.34 3.56
CA ILE A 22 -5.45 0.37 4.81
C ILE A 22 -5.72 1.80 5.29
N VAL A 23 -4.77 2.72 5.12
CA VAL A 23 -4.89 4.14 5.51
C VAL A 23 -5.74 4.96 4.53
N ALA A 24 -5.93 4.48 3.30
CA ALA A 24 -6.77 5.14 2.30
C ALA A 24 -8.28 4.82 2.45
N GLU A 25 -8.62 3.60 2.87
CA GLU A 25 -9.80 3.37 3.73
C GLU A 25 -9.60 4.18 5.05
N ARG A 26 -10.38 4.16 6.12
CA ARG A 26 -10.20 5.01 7.33
C ARG A 26 -10.27 6.54 7.12
N ARG A 27 -9.84 7.10 6.00
CA ARG A 27 -9.91 8.52 5.65
C ARG A 27 -11.23 8.81 4.95
N HIS A 28 -12.17 9.36 5.70
CA HIS A 28 -13.52 9.63 5.23
C HIS A 28 -13.87 11.12 5.34
N GLY A 29 -14.52 11.66 4.30
CA GLY A 29 -15.09 13.00 4.29
C GLY A 29 -14.08 14.14 4.08
N GLY A 30 -14.60 15.29 3.64
CA GLY A 30 -13.90 16.57 3.62
C GLY A 30 -12.45 16.54 3.09
N PRO A 31 -11.50 17.22 3.77
CA PRO A 31 -10.08 17.26 3.39
C PRO A 31 -9.39 15.91 3.31
N ASP A 32 -9.91 14.89 4.01
CA ASP A 32 -9.29 13.56 4.03
C ASP A 32 -9.54 12.78 2.74
N GLN A 33 -10.51 13.18 1.91
CA GLN A 33 -10.68 12.60 0.57
C GLN A 33 -9.45 12.82 -0.32
N ALA A 34 -8.86 14.01 -0.29
CA ALA A 34 -7.66 14.33 -1.05
C ALA A 34 -6.46 13.49 -0.56
N LYS A 35 -6.35 13.30 0.75
CA LYS A 35 -5.30 12.46 1.35
C LYS A 35 -5.50 10.98 1.03
N ALA A 36 -6.74 10.48 1.05
CA ALA A 36 -7.06 9.11 0.64
C ALA A 36 -6.67 8.85 -0.83
N ARG A 37 -6.94 9.81 -1.73
CA ARG A 37 -6.46 9.73 -3.12
C ARG A 37 -4.94 9.67 -3.20
N LYS A 38 -4.24 10.50 -2.41
CA LYS A 38 -2.77 10.48 -2.33
C LYS A 38 -2.24 9.14 -1.82
N ASP A 39 -2.83 8.59 -0.76
CA ASP A 39 -2.42 7.31 -0.20
C ASP A 39 -2.63 6.16 -1.21
N ARG A 40 -3.75 6.14 -1.95
CA ARG A 40 -3.98 5.20 -3.06
C ARG A 40 -2.94 5.35 -4.17
N ALA A 41 -2.63 6.57 -4.59
CA ALA A 41 -1.62 6.81 -5.61
C ALA A 41 -0.21 6.35 -5.18
N GLN A 42 0.15 6.56 -3.92
CA GLN A 42 1.41 6.06 -3.35
C GLN A 42 1.44 4.51 -3.33
N ALA A 43 0.35 3.87 -2.92
CA ALA A 43 0.25 2.41 -2.94
C ALA A 43 0.35 1.86 -4.38
N ALA A 44 -0.42 2.41 -5.32
CA ALA A 44 -0.42 1.99 -6.72
C ALA A 44 0.98 2.06 -7.34
N PHE A 45 1.68 3.19 -7.12
CA PHE A 45 3.03 3.37 -7.62
C PHE A 45 3.98 2.28 -7.10
N LEU A 46 3.99 2.06 -5.79
CA LEU A 46 4.86 1.04 -5.19
C LEU A 46 4.48 -0.38 -5.62
N ILE A 47 3.19 -0.72 -5.66
CA ILE A 47 2.70 -2.03 -6.13
C ILE A 47 3.17 -2.28 -7.56
N SER A 48 3.06 -1.30 -8.45
CA SER A 48 3.43 -1.46 -9.87
C SER A 48 4.92 -1.75 -10.11
N ILE A 49 5.77 -1.25 -9.21
CA ILE A 49 7.23 -1.47 -9.26
C ILE A 49 7.56 -2.80 -8.57
N LEU A 50 7.06 -2.99 -7.35
CA LEU A 50 7.36 -4.17 -6.54
C LEU A 50 6.83 -5.46 -7.17
N ALA A 51 5.67 -5.44 -7.84
CA ALA A 51 5.17 -6.60 -8.57
C ALA A 51 6.13 -7.08 -9.68
N LYS A 52 7.01 -6.21 -10.18
CA LYS A 52 8.04 -6.56 -11.19
C LYS A 52 9.38 -6.91 -10.54
N ASP A 53 9.82 -6.08 -9.60
CA ASP A 53 11.19 -6.14 -9.10
C ASP A 53 11.32 -7.05 -7.87
N ARG A 54 10.28 -7.15 -7.05
CA ARG A 54 10.25 -7.88 -5.76
C ARG A 54 8.87 -8.51 -5.50
N PRO A 55 8.37 -9.38 -6.41
CA PRO A 55 7.03 -9.93 -6.33
C PRO A 55 6.79 -10.75 -5.05
N ASP A 56 7.77 -11.56 -4.64
CA ASP A 56 7.65 -12.42 -3.45
C ASP A 56 7.51 -11.60 -2.15
N ASP A 57 8.30 -10.52 -2.00
CA ASP A 57 8.19 -9.64 -0.83
C ASP A 57 6.82 -8.94 -0.78
N LEU A 58 6.30 -8.55 -1.95
CA LEU A 58 4.97 -7.93 -2.06
C LEU A 58 3.85 -8.93 -1.72
N ALA A 59 3.97 -10.18 -2.21
CA ALA A 59 3.06 -11.27 -1.89
C ALA A 59 3.04 -11.56 -0.38
N GLU A 60 4.21 -11.77 0.22
CA GLU A 60 4.34 -12.04 1.67
C GLU A 60 3.72 -10.91 2.51
N ALA A 61 3.98 -9.65 2.14
CA ALA A 61 3.43 -8.50 2.86
C ALA A 61 1.90 -8.41 2.74
N PHE A 62 1.34 -8.79 1.59
CA PHE A 62 -0.10 -8.81 1.37
C PHE A 62 -0.77 -9.96 2.14
N GLU A 63 -0.19 -11.15 2.10
CA GLU A 63 -0.65 -12.32 2.86
C GLU A 63 -0.60 -12.09 4.38
N ASP A 64 0.51 -11.54 4.89
CA ASP A 64 0.62 -11.12 6.30
C ASP A 64 -0.53 -10.18 6.66
N ALA A 65 -0.82 -9.18 5.82
CA ALA A 65 -1.93 -8.26 6.08
C ALA A 65 -3.30 -8.94 6.05
N LEU A 66 -3.54 -9.89 5.14
CA LEU A 66 -4.80 -10.66 5.11
C LEU A 66 -4.95 -11.57 6.34
N SER A 67 -3.84 -12.11 6.86
CA SER A 67 -3.81 -13.00 8.03
C SER A 67 -4.22 -12.31 9.34
N ARG A 68 -4.04 -10.97 9.43
CA ARG A 68 -4.22 -10.19 10.66
C ARG A 68 -5.66 -9.98 11.13
N GLY A 69 -6.64 -10.44 10.34
CA GLY A 69 -8.04 -10.53 10.76
C GLY A 69 -9.04 -9.86 9.81
N PRO A 70 -10.35 -10.12 10.02
CA PRO A 70 -11.40 -9.80 9.05
C PRO A 70 -11.51 -8.30 8.75
N ARG A 71 -11.42 -7.45 9.78
CA ARG A 71 -11.49 -5.98 9.61
C ARG A 71 -10.37 -5.42 8.74
N LEU A 72 -9.21 -6.08 8.68
CA LEU A 72 -8.11 -5.64 7.83
C LEU A 72 -8.34 -6.06 6.37
N ARG A 73 -8.85 -7.27 6.16
CA ARG A 73 -9.27 -7.76 4.84
C ARG A 73 -10.34 -6.87 4.22
N GLU A 74 -11.39 -6.56 4.97
CA GLU A 74 -12.48 -5.67 4.52
C GLU A 74 -11.95 -4.31 4.04
N ARG A 75 -10.97 -3.73 4.76
CA ARG A 75 -10.38 -2.44 4.38
C ARG A 75 -9.52 -2.53 3.13
N LEU A 76 -8.75 -3.61 2.99
CA LEU A 76 -7.95 -3.87 1.81
C LEU A 76 -8.87 -4.04 0.60
N GLU A 77 -9.90 -4.88 0.71
CA GLU A 77 -10.90 -5.12 -0.32
C GLU A 77 -11.62 -3.82 -0.73
N ALA A 78 -12.09 -3.02 0.23
CA ALA A 78 -12.77 -1.76 -0.05
C ALA A 78 -11.88 -0.75 -0.79
N THR A 79 -10.58 -0.73 -0.47
CA THR A 79 -9.62 0.15 -1.17
C THR A 79 -9.28 -0.38 -2.56
N LEU A 80 -9.01 -1.69 -2.67
CA LEU A 80 -8.66 -2.35 -3.94
C LEU A 80 -9.82 -2.37 -4.93
N ALA A 81 -11.07 -2.38 -4.47
CA ALA A 81 -12.25 -2.21 -5.31
C ALA A 81 -12.25 -0.88 -6.08
N ARG A 82 -11.47 0.11 -5.63
CA ARG A 82 -11.28 1.42 -6.30
C ARG A 82 -9.97 1.51 -7.09
N MET A 83 -9.21 0.42 -7.16
CA MET A 83 -7.86 0.35 -7.74
C MET A 83 -7.69 -0.97 -8.52
N PRO A 84 -8.48 -1.19 -9.59
CA PRO A 84 -8.55 -2.49 -10.25
C PRO A 84 -7.19 -3.00 -10.76
N GLU A 85 -6.33 -2.12 -11.28
CA GLU A 85 -5.00 -2.49 -11.77
C GLU A 85 -4.07 -2.94 -10.64
N SER A 86 -4.15 -2.28 -9.48
CA SER A 86 -3.38 -2.71 -8.30
C SER A 86 -3.93 -4.00 -7.71
N ALA A 87 -5.25 -4.22 -7.77
CA ALA A 87 -5.89 -5.44 -7.33
C ALA A 87 -5.49 -6.63 -8.21
N GLU A 88 -5.47 -6.45 -9.53
CA GLU A 88 -4.98 -7.43 -10.49
C GLU A 88 -3.50 -7.73 -10.24
N GLY A 89 -2.67 -6.68 -10.10
CA GLY A 89 -1.24 -6.82 -9.83
C GLY A 89 -0.93 -7.57 -8.54
N LEU A 90 -1.75 -7.45 -7.49
CA LEU A 90 -1.58 -8.22 -6.25
C LEU A 90 -2.14 -9.65 -6.36
N ARG A 91 -3.26 -9.84 -7.06
CA ARG A 91 -3.87 -11.16 -7.25
C ARG A 91 -3.04 -12.07 -8.16
N GLY A 92 -2.32 -11.49 -9.12
CA GLY A 92 -1.41 -12.25 -9.98
C GLY A 92 -0.15 -12.78 -9.27
N LEU A 93 0.06 -12.44 -7.99
CA LEU A 93 1.19 -12.90 -7.18
C LEU A 93 0.84 -14.08 -6.26
N MET A 94 -0.45 -14.43 -6.15
CA MET A 94 -0.97 -15.55 -5.34
C MET A 94 -1.35 -16.71 -6.24
#